data_AF-A0A971U0S8-F1
#
_entry.id   AF-A0A971U0S8-F1
#
_cell.length_a   1.000
_cell.length_b   1.000
_cell.length_c   1.000
_cell.angle_alpha   90.00
_cell.angle_beta   90.00
_cell.angle_gamma   90.00
#
_symmetry.space_group_name_H-M   'P 1'
#
loop_
_entity.id
_entity.type
_entity.pdbx_description
1 polymer ?
#
loop_
_entity_poly.entity_id
_entity_poly.type
_entity_poly.pdbx_seq_one_letter_code
_entity_poly.pdbx_strand_id
1 'polypeptide(L)'
;MKKLLKVSALMLLGLLTVVFFGAFEGGSQTVRNPTDAVLFPHDRVIDVYIEVDEAELQKMFDQARMEEYIVCNVVYNGYRIKNVGIRPKGNSSLMQAANSTSNRYSFKLDFNHYVKGQNLFGITKINLNNGFSDPSFMREYLTYEISEMLGLETPRTTYIALHINNQYFGLYLGVENIDENFVRDHFAYGYGDLYKPEGTGANLVYIDDDPQSYPGLALQTNEETSDRISIV
;
A
#
# COMPACT_ATOMS: atom_id res chain seq x y z
N MET A 1 63.18 25.13 5.68
CA MET A 1 61.92 25.00 6.47
C MET A 1 60.62 25.37 5.72
N LYS A 2 60.62 26.24 4.69
CA LYS A 2 59.37 26.63 3.99
C LYS A 2 58.86 25.69 2.86
N LYS A 3 59.67 24.72 2.39
CA LYS A 3 59.24 23.75 1.35
C LYS A 3 58.56 22.50 1.90
N LEU A 4 58.82 22.13 3.17
CA LEU A 4 58.25 20.93 3.78
C LEU A 4 56.77 21.12 4.20
N LEU A 5 56.37 22.35 4.54
CA LEU A 5 54.99 22.67 4.97
C LEU A 5 53.95 22.67 3.83
N LYS A 6 54.38 22.83 2.56
CA LYS A 6 53.46 22.87 1.41
C LYS A 6 53.06 21.49 0.90
N VAL A 7 53.89 20.47 1.13
CA VAL A 7 53.62 19.09 0.67
C VAL A 7 52.66 18.38 1.63
N SER A 8 52.73 18.68 2.93
CA SER A 8 51.80 18.18 3.94
C SER A 8 50.37 18.74 3.80
N ALA A 9 50.21 19.98 3.34
CA ALA A 9 48.89 20.59 3.12
C ALA A 9 48.19 20.05 1.85
N LEU A 10 48.95 19.68 0.80
CA LEU A 10 48.38 19.10 -0.42
C LEU A 10 47.96 17.64 -0.25
N MET A 11 48.68 16.85 0.56
CA MET A 11 48.26 15.47 0.86
C MET A 11 47.03 15.41 1.78
N LEU A 12 46.86 16.37 2.70
CA LEU A 12 45.68 16.43 3.56
C LEU A 12 44.40 16.81 2.79
N LEU A 13 44.52 17.67 1.77
CA LEU A 13 43.38 18.07 0.93
C LEU A 13 42.97 16.96 -0.05
N GLY A 14 43.94 16.17 -0.56
CA GLY A 14 43.68 14.99 -1.37
C GLY A 14 43.08 13.81 -0.57
N LEU A 15 43.43 13.67 0.71
CA LEU A 15 42.78 12.69 1.58
C LEU A 15 41.33 13.11 1.93
N LEU A 16 41.07 14.41 2.11
CA LEU A 16 39.72 14.90 2.42
C LEU A 16 38.74 14.73 1.24
N THR A 17 39.22 14.81 -0.01
CA THR A 17 38.37 14.60 -1.20
C THR A 17 38.13 13.13 -1.52
N VAL A 18 39.07 12.23 -1.20
CA VAL A 18 38.86 10.78 -1.36
C VAL A 18 37.91 10.22 -0.27
N VAL A 19 37.89 10.82 0.92
CA VAL A 19 36.92 10.47 1.97
C VAL A 19 35.49 10.89 1.63
N PHE A 20 35.29 11.87 0.73
CA PHE A 20 33.95 12.28 0.28
C PHE A 20 33.42 11.47 -0.92
N PHE A 21 34.25 10.69 -1.61
CA PHE A 21 33.82 9.84 -2.73
C PHE A 21 33.55 8.38 -2.33
N GLY A 22 33.83 8.00 -1.08
CA GLY A 22 33.64 6.64 -0.55
C GLY A 22 32.39 6.45 0.30
N ALA A 23 31.51 7.45 0.43
CA ALA A 23 30.34 7.42 1.31
C ALA A 23 29.01 7.57 0.57
N PHE A 24 28.95 7.14 -0.70
CA PHE A 24 27.68 6.96 -1.42
C PHE A 24 27.51 5.52 -1.91
N GLU A 25 27.85 4.56 -1.05
CA GLU A 25 27.19 3.24 -1.04
C GLU A 25 26.20 3.21 0.13
N GLY A 26 25.33 4.22 0.17
CA GLY A 26 24.13 4.24 0.98
C GLY A 26 22.94 3.74 0.17
N GLY A 27 23.14 2.71 -0.65
CA GLY A 27 22.00 1.89 -1.05
C GLY A 27 21.56 1.18 0.22
N SER A 28 20.56 1.72 0.91
CA SER A 28 19.82 0.95 1.89
C SER A 28 19.32 -0.27 1.13
N GLN A 29 20.04 -1.38 1.25
CA GLN A 29 19.48 -2.68 0.97
C GLN A 29 18.45 -2.83 2.08
N THR A 30 17.25 -2.31 1.86
CA THR A 30 16.09 -2.71 2.62
C THR A 30 16.13 -4.23 2.54
N VAL A 31 16.42 -4.88 3.67
CA VAL A 31 16.34 -6.33 3.75
C VAL A 31 14.86 -6.61 3.56
N ARG A 32 14.43 -6.74 2.30
CA ARG A 32 13.06 -7.06 1.95
C ARG A 32 12.73 -8.30 2.75
N ASN A 33 11.66 -8.23 3.54
CA ASN A 33 11.26 -9.35 4.38
C ASN A 33 11.14 -10.56 3.44
N PRO A 34 11.68 -11.75 3.76
CA PRO A 34 11.60 -12.90 2.85
C PRO A 34 10.19 -13.20 2.35
N THR A 35 9.17 -12.77 3.09
CA THR A 35 7.75 -12.87 2.72
C THR A 35 7.35 -11.88 1.62
N ASP A 36 8.05 -10.77 1.43
CA ASP A 36 7.80 -9.78 0.37
C ASP A 36 8.10 -10.38 -1.00
N ALA A 37 9.17 -11.18 -1.12
CA ALA A 37 9.48 -11.90 -2.35
C ALA A 37 8.39 -12.92 -2.74
N VAL A 38 7.52 -13.28 -1.79
CA VAL A 38 6.37 -14.17 -2.00
C VAL A 38 5.10 -13.35 -2.26
N LEU A 39 4.83 -12.32 -1.48
CA LEU A 39 3.58 -11.56 -1.56
C LEU A 39 3.60 -10.47 -2.62
N PHE A 40 4.75 -9.84 -2.82
CA PHE A 40 4.92 -8.70 -3.70
C PHE A 40 6.17 -8.85 -4.60
N PRO A 41 6.30 -9.92 -5.41
CA PRO A 41 7.43 -10.06 -6.31
C PRO A 41 7.36 -9.05 -7.47
N HIS A 42 8.50 -8.46 -7.85
CA HIS A 42 8.57 -7.52 -8.98
C HIS A 42 9.05 -8.19 -10.29
N ASP A 43 9.44 -9.46 -10.24
CA ASP A 43 10.03 -10.20 -11.35
C ASP A 43 9.03 -11.08 -12.13
N ARG A 44 7.77 -11.14 -11.68
CA ARG A 44 6.71 -11.94 -12.28
C ARG A 44 5.33 -11.42 -11.90
N VAL A 45 4.33 -11.83 -12.68
CA VAL A 45 2.92 -11.71 -12.32
C VAL A 45 2.55 -12.93 -11.47
N ILE A 46 1.88 -12.72 -10.34
CA ILE A 46 1.38 -13.81 -9.49
C ILE A 46 -0.06 -14.15 -9.82
N ASP A 47 -0.44 -15.40 -9.62
CA ASP A 47 -1.85 -15.80 -9.71
C ASP A 47 -2.55 -15.59 -8.36
N VAL A 48 -3.74 -15.00 -8.42
CA VAL A 48 -4.67 -14.94 -7.29
C VAL A 48 -6.00 -15.55 -7.71
N TYR A 49 -6.38 -16.63 -7.05
CA TYR A 49 -7.67 -17.30 -7.27
C TYR A 49 -8.62 -16.96 -6.13
N ILE A 50 -9.85 -16.59 -6.49
CA ILE A 50 -10.95 -16.32 -5.57
C ILE A 50 -12.05 -17.33 -5.84
N GLU A 51 -12.42 -18.08 -4.81
CA GLU A 51 -13.54 -19.01 -4.81
C GLU A 51 -14.64 -18.41 -3.94
N VAL A 52 -15.79 -18.11 -4.55
CA VAL A 52 -16.88 -17.39 -3.92
C VAL A 52 -18.23 -17.92 -4.42
N ASP A 53 -19.24 -17.91 -3.56
CA ASP A 53 -20.60 -18.27 -3.97
C ASP A 53 -21.08 -17.35 -5.11
N GLU A 54 -21.61 -17.93 -6.19
CA GLU A 54 -21.98 -17.18 -7.38
C GLU A 54 -23.15 -16.21 -7.13
N ALA A 55 -24.09 -16.58 -6.26
CA ALA A 55 -25.23 -15.72 -5.93
C ALA A 55 -24.78 -14.52 -5.08
N GLU A 56 -23.90 -14.75 -4.10
CA GLU A 56 -23.30 -13.67 -3.31
C GLU A 56 -22.40 -12.76 -4.16
N LEU A 57 -21.62 -13.33 -5.10
CA LEU A 57 -20.81 -12.55 -6.03
C LEU A 57 -21.69 -11.66 -6.92
N GLN A 58 -22.78 -12.20 -7.48
CA GLN A 58 -23.70 -11.43 -8.30
C GLN A 58 -24.37 -10.33 -7.49
N LYS A 59 -24.84 -10.64 -6.27
CA LYS A 59 -25.41 -9.65 -5.36
C LYS A 59 -24.42 -8.52 -5.03
N MET A 60 -23.16 -8.86 -4.78
CA MET A 60 -22.09 -7.89 -4.55
C MET A 60 -21.88 -6.98 -5.77
N PHE A 61 -21.98 -7.49 -7.00
CA PHE A 61 -21.92 -6.66 -8.20
C PHE A 61 -23.14 -5.76 -8.37
N ASP A 62 -24.35 -6.28 -8.13
CA ASP A 62 -25.59 -5.53 -8.21
C ASP A 62 -25.63 -4.39 -7.17
N GLN A 63 -24.97 -4.60 -6.03
CA GLN A 63 -24.93 -3.66 -4.89
C GLN A 63 -23.52 -3.08 -4.67
N ALA A 64 -22.67 -3.02 -5.71
CA ALA A 64 -21.24 -2.72 -5.56
C ALA A 64 -20.94 -1.40 -4.81
N ARG A 65 -21.83 -0.41 -4.92
CA ARG A 65 -21.71 0.90 -4.25
C ARG A 65 -21.85 0.83 -2.73
N MET A 66 -22.41 -0.25 -2.20
CA MET A 66 -22.54 -0.44 -0.76
C MET A 66 -21.21 -0.86 -0.11
N GLU A 67 -20.24 -1.32 -0.91
CA GLU A 67 -18.95 -1.79 -0.43
C GLU A 67 -19.08 -2.84 0.70
N GLU A 68 -20.09 -3.72 0.61
CA GLU A 68 -20.30 -4.79 1.58
C GLU A 68 -19.34 -5.95 1.34
N TYR A 69 -18.78 -6.48 2.44
CA TYR A 69 -17.96 -7.68 2.40
C TYR A 69 -18.84 -8.93 2.24
N ILE A 70 -18.41 -9.80 1.34
CA ILE A 70 -18.87 -11.18 1.24
C ILE A 70 -17.71 -12.13 1.57
N VAL A 71 -18.05 -13.37 1.92
CA VAL A 71 -17.06 -14.40 2.27
C VAL A 71 -16.55 -15.12 1.01
N CYS A 72 -15.24 -15.34 0.93
CA CYS A 72 -14.60 -16.13 -0.11
C CYS A 72 -13.42 -16.95 0.43
N ASN A 73 -12.91 -17.88 -0.38
CA ASN A 73 -11.58 -18.45 -0.19
C ASN A 73 -10.62 -17.84 -1.22
N VAL A 74 -9.39 -17.59 -0.81
CA VAL A 74 -8.35 -17.02 -1.66
C VAL A 74 -7.18 -17.98 -1.74
N VAL A 75 -6.63 -18.19 -2.94
CA VAL A 75 -5.29 -18.74 -3.14
C VAL A 75 -4.41 -17.62 -3.67
N TYR A 76 -3.57 -17.05 -2.80
CA TYR A 76 -2.70 -15.92 -3.13
C TYR A 76 -1.28 -16.44 -3.38
N ASN A 77 -0.82 -16.41 -4.63
CA ASN A 77 0.49 -16.93 -5.04
C ASN A 77 0.77 -18.35 -4.48
N GLY A 78 -0.21 -19.24 -4.57
CA GLY A 78 -0.13 -20.62 -4.07
C GLY A 78 -0.51 -20.82 -2.60
N TYR A 79 -0.67 -19.76 -1.80
CA TYR A 79 -1.05 -19.86 -0.39
C TYR A 79 -2.57 -19.74 -0.24
N ARG A 80 -3.20 -20.80 0.31
CA ARG A 80 -4.66 -20.83 0.50
C ARG A 80 -5.06 -20.27 1.86
N ILE A 81 -5.99 -19.32 1.84
CA ILE A 81 -6.62 -18.70 3.00
C ILE A 81 -8.14 -18.83 2.85
N LYS A 82 -8.83 -19.27 3.90
CA LYS A 82 -10.28 -19.48 3.91
C LYS A 82 -10.98 -18.42 4.74
N ASN A 83 -12.24 -18.13 4.39
CA ASN A 83 -13.09 -17.17 5.06
C ASN A 83 -12.55 -15.73 5.01
N VAL A 84 -12.05 -15.34 3.84
CA VAL A 84 -11.54 -14.00 3.56
C VAL A 84 -12.70 -13.09 3.17
N GLY A 85 -12.72 -11.86 3.68
CA GLY A 85 -13.62 -10.82 3.20
C GLY A 85 -13.18 -10.31 1.83
N ILE A 86 -14.09 -10.26 0.87
CA ILE A 86 -13.91 -9.52 -0.38
C ILE A 86 -15.03 -8.51 -0.56
N ARG A 87 -14.69 -7.31 -1.03
CA ARG A 87 -15.66 -6.29 -1.45
C ARG A 87 -15.14 -5.44 -2.60
N PRO A 88 -16.01 -4.80 -3.40
CA PRO A 88 -15.62 -3.72 -4.28
C PRO A 88 -15.04 -2.55 -3.48
N LYS A 89 -14.16 -1.79 -4.10
CA LYS A 89 -13.58 -0.57 -3.52
C LYS A 89 -13.38 0.51 -4.57
N GLY A 90 -13.26 1.73 -4.08
CA GLY A 90 -12.84 2.90 -4.85
C GLY A 90 -13.92 3.99 -4.81
N ASN A 91 -13.56 5.17 -5.30
CA ASN A 91 -14.52 6.26 -5.46
C ASN A 91 -14.90 6.35 -6.95
N SER A 92 -14.15 7.10 -7.75
CA SER A 92 -14.45 7.28 -9.17
C SER A 92 -14.46 5.97 -9.97
N SER A 93 -13.51 5.06 -9.73
CA SER A 93 -13.45 3.77 -10.45
C SER A 93 -14.64 2.86 -10.13
N LEU A 94 -15.08 2.86 -8.87
CA LEU A 94 -16.26 2.12 -8.43
C LEU A 94 -17.52 2.70 -9.08
N MET A 95 -17.69 4.02 -8.99
CA MET A 95 -18.85 4.70 -9.57
C MET A 95 -18.94 4.52 -11.08
N GLN A 96 -17.81 4.56 -11.79
CA GLN A 96 -17.79 4.36 -13.24
C GLN A 96 -18.15 2.92 -13.62
N ALA A 97 -17.57 1.92 -12.95
CA ALA A 97 -17.91 0.51 -13.19
C ALA A 97 -19.39 0.24 -12.88
N ALA A 98 -19.89 0.70 -11.73
CA ALA A 98 -21.28 0.52 -11.29
C ALA A 98 -22.33 1.34 -12.07
N ASN A 99 -21.91 2.22 -12.98
CA ASN A 99 -22.78 2.91 -13.94
C ASN A 99 -22.62 2.34 -15.37
N SER A 100 -21.89 1.24 -15.52
CA SER A 100 -21.61 0.59 -16.79
C SER A 100 -22.08 -0.87 -16.77
N THR A 101 -21.87 -1.60 -17.87
CA THR A 101 -22.06 -3.06 -17.93
C THR A 101 -20.83 -3.85 -17.46
N SER A 102 -19.79 -3.17 -17.00
CA SER A 102 -18.52 -3.78 -16.59
C SER A 102 -18.55 -4.18 -15.12
N ASN A 103 -18.27 -5.45 -14.84
CA ASN A 103 -18.01 -5.95 -13.49
C ASN A 103 -16.53 -5.82 -13.08
N ARG A 104 -15.72 -5.10 -13.85
CA ARG A 104 -14.29 -4.94 -13.59
C ARG A 104 -14.05 -3.91 -12.48
N TYR A 105 -14.42 -4.26 -11.26
CA TYR A 105 -14.16 -3.45 -10.07
C TYR A 105 -12.73 -3.61 -9.57
N SER A 106 -12.25 -2.64 -8.79
CA SER A 106 -11.15 -2.89 -7.84
C SER A 106 -11.73 -3.58 -6.62
N PHE A 107 -10.96 -4.47 -5.99
CA PHE A 107 -11.41 -5.20 -4.81
C PHE A 107 -10.51 -4.93 -3.61
N LYS A 108 -11.06 -5.08 -2.41
CA LYS A 108 -10.28 -5.20 -1.18
C LYS A 108 -10.42 -6.62 -0.65
N LEU A 109 -9.30 -7.28 -0.42
CA LEU A 109 -9.22 -8.52 0.34
C LEU A 109 -8.92 -8.16 1.80
N ASP A 110 -9.66 -8.78 2.71
CA ASP A 110 -9.52 -8.59 4.14
C ASP A 110 -9.49 -9.96 4.83
N PHE A 111 -8.28 -10.40 5.14
CA PHE A 111 -8.03 -11.71 5.73
C PHE A 111 -8.53 -11.79 7.16
N ASN A 112 -8.64 -10.68 7.89
CA ASN A 112 -9.06 -10.68 9.29
C ASN A 112 -10.53 -10.31 9.51
N HIS A 113 -11.29 -10.06 8.44
CA HIS A 113 -12.68 -9.61 8.51
C HIS A 113 -13.61 -10.59 9.23
N TYR A 114 -13.59 -11.88 8.85
CA TYR A 114 -14.42 -12.92 9.46
C TYR A 114 -13.68 -13.80 10.48
N VAL A 115 -12.35 -13.82 10.41
CA VAL A 115 -11.51 -14.62 11.32
C VAL A 115 -10.50 -13.68 12.00
N LYS A 116 -10.83 -13.25 13.23
CA LYS A 116 -10.00 -12.30 13.98
C LYS A 116 -8.56 -12.81 14.12
N GLY A 117 -7.59 -11.97 13.76
CA GLY A 117 -6.15 -12.27 13.82
C GLY A 117 -5.60 -13.07 12.64
N GLN A 118 -6.44 -13.54 11.70
CA GLN A 118 -5.97 -14.17 10.47
C GLN A 118 -5.20 -13.16 9.61
N ASN A 119 -4.05 -13.58 9.11
CA ASN A 119 -3.19 -12.76 8.25
C ASN A 119 -2.46 -13.66 7.25
N LEU A 120 -1.96 -13.05 6.18
CA LEU A 120 -1.08 -13.67 5.21
C LEU A 120 0.32 -13.07 5.42
N PHE A 121 1.18 -13.80 6.15
CA PHE A 121 2.55 -13.36 6.50
C PHE A 121 2.63 -11.95 7.12
N GLY A 122 1.74 -11.64 8.05
CA GLY A 122 1.67 -10.33 8.71
C GLY A 122 0.77 -9.31 8.01
N ILE A 123 0.37 -9.55 6.76
CA ILE A 123 -0.59 -8.70 6.04
C ILE A 123 -2.01 -9.10 6.37
N THR A 124 -2.84 -8.14 6.79
CA THR A 124 -4.27 -8.37 7.01
C THR A 124 -5.14 -7.99 5.82
N LYS A 125 -4.70 -7.06 4.97
CA LYS A 125 -5.50 -6.54 3.87
C LYS A 125 -4.65 -6.28 2.62
N ILE A 126 -5.19 -6.60 1.45
CA ILE A 126 -4.58 -6.30 0.15
C ILE A 126 -5.62 -5.67 -0.77
N ASN A 127 -5.25 -4.60 -1.45
CA ASN A 127 -6.06 -3.96 -2.47
C ASN A 127 -5.72 -4.54 -3.85
N LEU A 128 -6.73 -4.92 -4.62
CA LEU A 128 -6.61 -5.36 -6.01
C LEU A 128 -7.11 -4.25 -6.91
N ASN A 129 -6.20 -3.45 -7.46
CA ASN A 129 -6.52 -2.28 -8.29
C ASN A 129 -6.63 -2.67 -9.76
N ASN A 130 -7.74 -2.27 -10.39
CA ASN A 130 -8.08 -2.67 -11.75
C ASN A 130 -7.45 -1.80 -12.86
N GLY A 131 -6.66 -0.77 -12.51
CA GLY A 131 -6.07 0.16 -13.46
C GLY A 131 -7.08 0.96 -14.29
N PHE A 132 -8.30 1.20 -13.78
CA PHE A 132 -9.45 1.70 -14.56
C PHE A 132 -9.17 2.86 -15.52
N SER A 133 -8.42 3.88 -15.07
CA SER A 133 -8.09 5.07 -15.89
C SER A 133 -6.65 5.08 -16.42
N ASP A 134 -5.94 3.96 -16.29
CA ASP A 134 -4.55 3.80 -16.70
C ASP A 134 -4.41 2.68 -17.74
N PRO A 135 -4.41 3.01 -19.05
CA PRO A 135 -4.22 2.00 -20.10
C PRO A 135 -2.84 1.33 -20.06
N SER A 136 -1.86 1.90 -19.35
CA SER A 136 -0.53 1.30 -19.22
C SER A 136 -0.41 0.31 -18.07
N PHE A 137 -1.30 0.36 -17.07
CA PHE A 137 -1.16 -0.35 -15.79
C PHE A 137 0.13 -0.03 -15.02
N MET A 138 0.89 0.99 -15.42
CA MET A 138 2.21 1.29 -14.87
C MET A 138 2.25 2.56 -14.02
N ARG A 139 1.28 3.47 -14.14
CA ARG A 139 1.37 4.79 -13.49
C ARG A 139 1.41 4.67 -11.98
N GLU A 140 0.51 3.84 -11.40
CA GLU A 140 0.47 3.61 -9.96
C GLU A 140 1.74 2.91 -9.47
N TYR A 141 2.13 1.80 -10.11
CA TYR A 141 3.37 1.07 -9.82
C TYR A 141 4.60 2.00 -9.84
N LEU A 142 4.83 2.71 -10.95
CA LEU A 142 5.98 3.61 -11.09
C LEU A 142 5.97 4.77 -10.09
N THR A 143 4.79 5.24 -9.68
CA THR A 143 4.69 6.30 -8.68
C THR A 143 5.21 5.80 -7.32
N TYR A 144 4.86 4.59 -6.93
CA TYR A 144 5.40 3.97 -5.72
C TYR A 144 6.90 3.71 -5.84
N GLU A 145 7.38 3.15 -6.96
CA GLU A 145 8.82 2.90 -7.16
C GLU A 145 9.65 4.19 -7.10
N ILE A 146 9.19 5.26 -7.77
CA ILE A 146 9.87 6.56 -7.74
C ILE A 146 9.86 7.15 -6.33
N SER A 147 8.75 7.01 -5.60
CA SER A 147 8.63 7.50 -4.23
C SER A 147 9.56 6.74 -3.27
N GLU A 148 9.68 5.42 -3.42
CA GLU A 148 10.63 4.59 -2.67
C GLU A 148 12.08 5.01 -2.98
N MET A 149 12.41 5.24 -4.26
CA MET A 149 13.73 5.75 -4.67
C MET A 149 14.07 7.12 -4.07
N LEU A 150 13.05 7.94 -3.76
CA LEU A 150 13.20 9.22 -3.08
C LEU A 150 13.25 9.09 -1.55
N GLY A 151 13.17 7.86 -1.01
CA GLY A 151 13.22 7.58 0.42
C GLY A 151 11.89 7.79 1.15
N LEU A 152 10.77 7.78 0.43
CA LEU A 152 9.44 7.81 1.05
C LEU A 152 8.97 6.39 1.34
N GLU A 153 8.28 6.21 2.47
CA GLU A 153 7.60 4.95 2.78
C GLU A 153 6.40 4.76 1.85
N THR A 154 6.38 3.63 1.14
CA THR A 154 5.36 3.31 0.14
C THR A 154 4.80 1.91 0.36
N PRO A 155 3.51 1.67 0.03
CA PRO A 155 2.96 0.33 0.08
C PRO A 155 3.69 -0.59 -0.90
N ARG A 156 3.91 -1.84 -0.50
CA ARG A 156 4.42 -2.88 -1.40
C ARG A 156 3.44 -3.15 -2.54
N THR A 157 3.94 -3.46 -3.74
CA THR A 157 3.08 -3.73 -4.91
C THR A 157 3.54 -4.92 -5.76
N THR A 158 2.59 -5.54 -6.48
CA THR A 158 2.86 -6.60 -7.46
C THR A 158 1.78 -6.67 -8.53
N TYR A 159 2.13 -7.15 -9.71
CA TYR A 159 1.12 -7.48 -10.71
C TYR A 159 0.45 -8.83 -10.41
N ILE A 160 -0.86 -8.89 -10.62
CA ILE A 160 -1.73 -10.04 -10.31
C ILE A 160 -2.53 -10.45 -11.54
N ALA A 161 -2.49 -11.73 -11.88
CA ALA A 161 -3.47 -12.39 -12.73
C ALA A 161 -4.64 -12.87 -11.85
N LEU A 162 -5.73 -12.10 -11.84
CA LEU A 162 -6.88 -12.39 -10.98
C LEU A 162 -7.80 -13.40 -11.66
N HIS A 163 -8.19 -14.44 -10.92
CA HIS A 163 -9.17 -15.43 -11.31
C HIS A 163 -10.29 -15.47 -10.28
N ILE A 164 -11.55 -15.41 -10.73
CA ILE A 164 -12.73 -15.55 -9.86
C ILE A 164 -13.53 -16.75 -10.37
N ASN A 165 -13.81 -17.73 -9.50
CA ASN A 165 -14.48 -18.98 -9.85
C ASN A 165 -13.90 -19.65 -11.10
N ASN A 166 -12.56 -19.79 -11.12
CA ASN A 166 -11.75 -20.35 -12.22
C ASN A 166 -11.81 -19.57 -13.55
N GLN A 167 -12.44 -18.40 -13.60
CA GLN A 167 -12.43 -17.54 -14.78
C GLN A 167 -11.39 -16.44 -14.62
N TYR A 168 -10.53 -16.26 -15.63
CA TYR A 168 -9.61 -15.14 -15.67
C TYR A 168 -10.38 -13.83 -15.74
N PHE A 169 -10.21 -13.00 -14.72
CA PHE A 169 -10.93 -11.74 -14.55
C PHE A 169 -10.13 -10.55 -15.11
N GLY A 170 -8.80 -10.64 -15.08
CA GLY A 170 -7.92 -9.65 -15.69
C GLY A 170 -6.59 -9.45 -14.96
N LEU A 171 -5.78 -8.54 -15.51
CA LEU A 171 -4.58 -8.02 -14.87
C LEU A 171 -4.96 -6.93 -13.87
N TYR A 172 -4.39 -7.03 -12.67
CA TYR A 172 -4.59 -6.13 -11.54
C TYR A 172 -3.23 -5.75 -10.94
N LEU A 173 -3.19 -4.63 -10.23
CA LEU A 173 -2.08 -4.29 -9.33
C LEU A 173 -2.51 -4.63 -7.90
N GLY A 174 -1.81 -5.58 -7.28
CA GLY A 174 -1.88 -5.83 -5.85
C GLY A 174 -1.12 -4.74 -5.11
N VAL A 175 -1.78 -4.07 -4.16
CA VAL A 175 -1.21 -2.99 -3.37
C VAL A 175 -1.47 -3.29 -1.91
N GLU A 176 -0.41 -3.28 -1.10
CA GLU A 176 -0.51 -3.35 0.34
C GLU A 176 -1.49 -2.28 0.87
N ASN A 177 -2.32 -2.66 1.84
CA ASN A 177 -3.19 -1.70 2.48
C ASN A 177 -2.41 -0.87 3.51
N ILE A 178 -2.50 0.45 3.42
CA ILE A 178 -1.96 1.36 4.43
C ILE A 178 -2.87 1.27 5.66
N ASP A 179 -2.42 0.55 6.68
CA ASP A 179 -3.05 0.38 7.99
C ASP A 179 -2.00 0.30 9.12
N GLU A 180 -2.42 -0.11 10.32
CA GLU A 180 -1.54 -0.32 11.48
C GLU A 180 -0.34 -1.24 11.20
N ASN A 181 -0.48 -2.26 10.34
CA ASN A 181 0.64 -3.13 10.01
C ASN A 181 1.65 -2.41 9.13
N PHE A 182 1.17 -1.62 8.15
CA PHE A 182 2.03 -0.76 7.34
C PHE A 182 2.81 0.23 8.24
N VAL A 183 2.11 0.95 9.13
CA VAL A 183 2.77 1.91 10.03
C VAL A 183 3.82 1.22 10.91
N ARG A 184 3.50 0.04 11.44
CA ARG A 184 4.43 -0.76 12.26
C ARG A 184 5.65 -1.22 11.50
N ASP A 185 5.48 -1.64 10.25
CA ASP A 185 6.55 -2.24 9.47
C ASP A 185 7.47 -1.17 8.84
N HIS A 186 6.95 0.04 8.60
CA HIS A 186 7.66 1.11 7.88
C HIS A 186 8.18 2.26 8.76
N PHE A 187 7.64 2.47 9.96
CA PHE A 187 8.02 3.61 10.81
C PHE A 187 8.64 3.15 12.13
N ALA A 188 9.67 3.88 12.59
CA ALA A 188 10.32 3.62 13.89
C ALA A 188 9.33 3.70 15.07
N TYR A 189 8.29 4.53 14.94
CA TYR A 189 7.18 4.64 15.90
C TYR A 189 5.92 4.04 15.30
N GLY A 190 5.86 2.71 15.31
CA GLY A 190 4.80 1.91 14.69
C GLY A 190 3.39 1.98 15.29
N TYR A 191 3.17 2.85 16.29
CA TYR A 191 1.91 2.95 17.05
C TYR A 191 1.27 4.33 16.94
N GLY A 192 1.74 5.16 16.01
CA GLY A 192 1.18 6.49 15.78
C GLY A 192 -0.21 6.47 15.13
N ASP A 193 -0.81 7.65 15.07
CA ASP A 193 -2.10 7.85 14.44
C ASP A 193 -1.95 7.91 12.92
N LEU A 194 -2.72 7.07 12.24
CA LEU A 194 -2.86 7.07 10.79
C LEU A 194 -4.14 7.82 10.44
N TYR A 195 -4.02 8.85 9.61
CA TYR A 195 -5.17 9.60 9.10
C TYR A 195 -5.34 9.38 7.60
N LYS A 196 -6.57 9.13 7.18
CA LYS A 196 -6.96 9.14 5.78
C LYS A 196 -7.58 10.50 5.45
N PRO A 197 -7.01 11.27 4.52
CA PRO A 197 -7.56 12.57 4.13
C PRO A 197 -8.83 12.41 3.28
N GLU A 198 -9.93 13.01 3.73
CA GLU A 198 -11.25 12.95 3.11
C GLU A 198 -12.11 14.19 3.47
N GLY A 199 -12.03 15.26 2.68
CA GLY A 199 -12.90 16.43 2.83
C GLY A 199 -12.26 17.60 3.59
N THR A 200 -13.07 18.33 4.38
CA THR A 200 -12.67 19.60 5.02
C THR A 200 -11.53 19.41 6.04
N GLY A 201 -10.51 20.28 5.99
CA GLY A 201 -9.36 20.22 6.90
C GLY A 201 -8.25 19.24 6.48
N ALA A 202 -8.45 18.48 5.40
CA ALA A 202 -7.44 17.56 4.87
C ALA A 202 -6.48 18.19 3.82
N ASN A 203 -6.55 19.50 3.62
CA ASN A 203 -5.79 20.24 2.60
C ASN A 203 -4.53 20.93 3.14
N LEU A 204 -4.13 20.62 4.38
CA LEU A 204 -2.96 21.20 5.07
C LEU A 204 -3.05 22.72 5.27
N VAL A 205 -4.25 23.28 5.24
CA VAL A 205 -4.50 24.68 5.61
C VAL A 205 -4.89 24.74 7.07
N TYR A 206 -4.14 25.53 7.84
CA TYR A 206 -4.47 25.81 9.25
C TYR A 206 -5.82 26.50 9.36
N ILE A 207 -6.68 25.98 10.25
CA ILE A 207 -8.00 26.53 10.57
C ILE A 207 -7.94 27.19 11.95
N ASP A 208 -7.76 26.37 12.98
CA ASP A 208 -7.57 26.76 14.38
C ASP A 208 -6.91 25.61 15.17
N ASP A 209 -6.76 25.80 16.48
CA ASP A 209 -6.16 24.83 17.41
C ASP A 209 -7.14 23.73 17.87
N ASP A 210 -8.38 23.66 17.34
CA ASP A 210 -9.33 22.59 17.69
C ASP A 210 -9.21 21.43 16.69
N PRO A 211 -8.75 20.22 17.10
CA PRO A 211 -8.68 19.06 16.22
C PRO A 211 -10.01 18.68 15.56
N GLN A 212 -11.15 19.06 16.16
CA GLN A 212 -12.48 18.81 15.59
C GLN A 212 -12.78 19.68 14.37
N SER A 213 -12.06 20.79 14.18
CA SER A 213 -12.13 21.64 12.98
C SER A 213 -11.57 20.96 11.72
N TYR A 214 -10.94 19.79 11.86
CA TYR A 214 -10.35 19.00 10.78
C TYR A 214 -11.09 17.66 10.59
N PRO A 215 -12.40 17.67 10.30
CA PRO A 215 -13.21 16.44 10.21
C PRO A 215 -12.79 15.53 9.06
N GLY A 216 -12.11 16.06 8.04
CA GLY A 216 -11.60 15.30 6.91
C GLY A 216 -10.28 14.58 7.17
N LEU A 217 -9.63 14.77 8.32
CA LEU A 217 -8.53 13.89 8.72
C LEU A 217 -9.11 12.69 9.47
N ALA A 218 -9.67 11.74 8.73
CA ALA A 218 -10.34 10.58 9.29
C ALA A 218 -9.33 9.61 9.91
N LEU A 219 -9.39 9.44 11.23
CA LEU A 219 -8.51 8.54 11.96
C LEU A 219 -8.75 7.08 11.54
N GLN A 220 -7.69 6.30 11.35
CA GLN A 220 -7.72 4.90 10.89
C GLN A 220 -7.07 3.91 11.88
N THR A 221 -6.32 4.42 12.86
CA THR A 221 -5.70 3.65 13.95
C THR A 221 -5.99 4.34 15.27
N ASN A 222 -5.87 3.65 16.41
CA ASN A 222 -6.02 4.26 17.73
C ASN A 222 -7.37 5.00 17.93
N GLU A 223 -8.45 4.59 17.25
CA GLU A 223 -9.74 5.31 17.22
C GLU A 223 -10.34 5.54 18.63
N GLU A 224 -10.05 4.65 19.57
CA GLU A 224 -10.53 4.73 20.96
C GLU A 224 -9.58 5.50 21.89
N THR A 225 -8.33 5.72 21.49
CA THR A 225 -7.26 6.21 22.38
C THR A 225 -6.62 7.52 21.94
N SER A 226 -6.75 7.89 20.67
CA SER A 226 -6.17 9.13 20.14
C SER A 226 -6.90 10.36 20.70
N ASP A 227 -6.13 11.35 21.16
CA ASP A 227 -6.61 12.69 21.49
C ASP A 227 -6.56 13.64 20.28
N ARG A 228 -5.99 13.18 19.15
CA ARG A 228 -5.84 13.89 17.87
C ARG A 228 -5.10 15.23 17.96
N ILE A 229 -4.38 15.48 19.05
CA ILE A 229 -3.73 16.78 19.27
C ILE A 229 -2.56 17.01 18.32
N SER A 230 -1.99 15.96 17.71
CA SER A 230 -0.92 16.07 16.73
C SER A 230 -1.33 16.69 15.39
N ILE A 231 -2.62 16.95 15.18
CA ILE A 231 -3.14 17.61 13.97
C ILE A 231 -2.89 19.13 14.01
N VAL A 232 -2.83 19.73 15.21
CA VAL A 232 -2.82 21.18 15.44
C VAL A 232 -1.50 21.68 16.03
#